data_AF-A0A0K0DPY4-F1
#
_entry.id   AF-A0A0K0DPY4-F1
#
_cell.length_a   1.000
_cell.length_b   1.000
_cell.length_c   1.000
_cell.angle_alpha   90.00
_cell.angle_beta   90.00
_cell.angle_gamma   90.00
#
_symmetry.space_group_name_H-M   'P 1'
#
loop_
_entity.id
_entity.type
_entity.pdbx_description
1 polymer ?
#
loop_
_entity_poly.entity_id
_entity_poly.type
_entity_poly.pdbx_seq_one_letter_code
_entity_poly.pdbx_strand_id
1 'polypeptide(L)'
;MRREIEYPPNCLPISTTCGTSDLVKRLKTLSEALQVSDTNDECNRHDRYGPLICHLASACFLENENKDVQIWLACCMADIFRIFAPNVPLGDPAQLKV
;
A
#
# COMPACT_ATOMS: atom_id res chain seq x y z
N MET A 1 16.27 -10.58 4.86
CA MET A 1 16.45 -9.11 4.73
C MET A 1 15.10 -8.45 5.00
N ARG A 2 14.95 -7.68 6.08
CA ARG A 2 13.76 -6.81 6.25
C ARG A 2 14.03 -5.56 5.43
N ARG A 3 13.38 -5.39 4.28
CA ARG A 3 13.44 -4.11 3.54
C ARG A 3 12.68 -3.09 4.38
N GLU A 4 13.28 -1.93 4.61
CA GLU A 4 12.59 -0.82 5.28
C GLU A 4 11.39 -0.40 4.42
N ILE A 5 10.25 -0.21 5.07
CA ILE A 5 9.03 0.23 4.38
C ILE A 5 9.15 1.73 4.16
N GLU A 6 9.31 2.13 2.90
CA GLU A 6 9.24 3.54 2.51
C GLU A 6 7.77 3.98 2.56
N TYR A 7 7.48 5.02 3.35
CA TYR A 7 6.17 5.65 3.41
C TYR A 7 6.21 7.00 2.66
N PRO A 8 5.13 7.39 1.98
CA PRO A 8 5.03 8.72 1.39
C PRO A 8 5.05 9.82 2.48
N PRO A 9 5.38 11.07 2.11
CA PRO A 9 5.50 12.16 3.07
C PRO A 9 4.21 12.35 3.88
N ASN A 10 4.36 12.68 5.16
CA ASN A 10 3.26 12.85 6.14
C ASN A 10 2.49 11.57 6.50
N CYS A 11 2.92 10.39 6.06
CA CYS A 11 2.30 9.13 6.46
C CYS A 11 3.01 8.51 7.67
N LEU A 12 2.22 8.10 8.66
CA LEU A 12 2.73 7.37 9.82
C LEU A 12 2.83 5.87 9.52
N PRO A 13 3.80 5.16 10.13
CA PRO A 13 3.92 3.71 9.98
C PRO A 13 2.62 3.00 10.37
N ILE A 14 2.20 2.05 9.54
CA ILE A 14 0.99 1.27 9.80
C ILE A 14 1.38 0.02 10.57
N SER A 15 0.88 -0.12 11.80
CA SER A 15 1.15 -1.28 12.67
C SER A 15 -0.15 -1.98 13.04
N THR A 16 -0.10 -3.30 13.15
CA THR A 16 -1.22 -4.16 13.58
C THR A 16 -1.59 -3.96 15.04
N THR A 17 -0.77 -3.24 15.82
CA THR A 17 -1.04 -2.85 17.20
C THR A 17 -1.88 -1.57 17.32
N CYS A 18 -2.14 -0.86 16.21
CA CYS A 18 -3.01 0.31 16.22
C CYS A 18 -4.49 -0.11 16.32
N GLY A 19 -5.28 0.65 17.08
CA GLY A 19 -6.73 0.46 17.11
C GLY A 19 -7.35 0.71 15.73
N THR A 20 -8.47 0.07 15.44
CA THR A 20 -9.14 0.12 14.14
C THR A 20 -9.43 1.54 13.63
N SER A 21 -9.84 2.45 14.52
CA SER A 21 -10.08 3.87 14.18
C SER A 21 -8.81 4.60 13.75
N ASP A 22 -7.69 4.34 14.42
CA ASP A 22 -6.41 4.94 14.07
C ASP A 22 -5.84 4.32 12.79
N LEU A 23 -6.07 3.02 12.59
CA LEU A 23 -5.70 2.32 11.37
C LEU A 23 -6.42 2.92 10.15
N VAL A 24 -7.73 3.15 10.23
CA VAL A 24 -8.52 3.79 9.17
C VAL A 24 -7.99 5.19 8.86
N LYS A 25 -7.72 6.02 9.87
CA LYS A 25 -7.17 7.37 9.66
C LYS A 25 -5.82 7.32 8.94
N ARG A 26 -4.93 6.42 9.36
CA ARG A 26 -3.61 6.25 8.73
C ARG A 26 -3.71 5.76 7.30
N LEU A 27 -4.56 4.76 7.02
CA LEU A 27 -4.80 4.25 5.66
C LEU A 27 -5.40 5.33 4.77
N LYS A 28 -6.32 6.14 5.28
CA LYS A 28 -6.88 7.27 4.54
C LYS A 28 -5.81 8.29 4.15
N THR A 29 -4.99 8.74 5.12
CA THR A 29 -3.87 9.65 4.83
C THR A 29 -2.87 9.03 3.86
N LEU A 30 -2.65 7.72 3.96
CA LEU A 30 -1.80 6.98 3.04
C LEU A 30 -2.34 7.00 1.61
N SER A 31 -3.62 6.68 1.41
CA SER A 31 -4.25 6.74 0.07
C SER A 31 -4.19 8.14 -0.51
N GLU A 32 -4.52 9.18 0.28
CA GLU A 32 -4.42 10.57 -0.17
C GLU A 32 -2.99 10.93 -0.62
N ALA A 33 -1.97 10.49 0.12
CA ALA A 33 -0.57 10.73 -0.23
C ALA A 33 -0.09 9.91 -1.45
N LEU A 34 -0.61 8.70 -1.65
CA LEU A 34 -0.31 7.86 -2.82
C LEU A 34 -1.00 8.38 -4.09
N GLN A 35 -2.18 8.97 -3.97
CA GLN A 35 -2.89 9.58 -5.11
C GLN A 35 -2.14 10.77 -5.70
N VAL A 36 -1.50 11.58 -4.85
CA VAL A 36 -0.67 12.72 -5.29
C VAL A 36 0.77 12.32 -5.62
N SER A 37 1.16 11.07 -5.40
CA SER A 37 2.51 10.60 -5.71
C SER A 37 2.66 10.36 -7.21
N ASP A 38 3.78 10.83 -7.77
CA ASP A 38 4.21 10.52 -9.13
C ASP A 38 4.49 9.02 -9.29
N THR A 39 4.45 8.56 -10.54
CA THR A 39 4.74 7.16 -10.87
C THR A 39 6.23 6.83 -10.70
N ASN A 40 6.52 5.54 -10.56
CA ASN A 40 7.88 5.02 -10.44
C ASN A 40 8.73 5.30 -11.67
N ASP A 41 8.10 5.38 -12.84
CA ASP A 41 8.72 5.78 -14.11
C ASP A 41 9.16 7.24 -14.07
N GLU A 42 8.26 8.15 -13.67
CA GLU A 42 8.53 9.60 -13.55
C GLU A 42 9.62 9.91 -12.51
N CYS A 43 9.67 9.14 -11.42
CA CYS A 43 10.68 9.28 -10.38
C CYS A 43 11.96 8.45 -10.62
N ASN A 44 12.04 7.69 -11.72
CA ASN A 44 13.15 6.78 -12.02
C ASN A 44 13.47 5.81 -10.86
N ARG A 45 12.43 5.38 -10.13
CA ARG A 45 12.47 4.59 -8.89
C ARG A 45 11.61 3.33 -9.04
N HIS A 46 12.15 2.29 -9.69
CA HIS A 46 11.38 1.10 -10.09
C HIS A 46 10.69 0.29 -8.96
N ASP A 47 11.18 0.31 -7.73
CA ASP A 47 10.64 -0.48 -6.59
C ASP A 47 10.12 0.40 -5.44
N ARG A 48 9.72 1.66 -5.72
CA ARG A 48 9.19 2.54 -4.67
C ARG A 48 7.86 1.97 -4.18
N TYR A 49 7.72 1.84 -2.86
CA TYR A 49 6.54 1.25 -2.19
C TYR A 49 6.34 -0.26 -2.38
N GLY A 50 7.30 -1.01 -2.94
CA GLY A 50 7.23 -2.47 -3.04
C GLY A 50 7.12 -3.16 -1.67
N PRO A 51 7.98 -2.81 -0.70
CA PRO A 51 7.84 -3.30 0.67
C PRO A 51 6.54 -2.87 1.35
N LEU A 52 6.00 -1.70 0.98
CA LEU A 52 4.75 -1.17 1.55
C LEU A 52 3.55 -1.99 1.09
N ILE A 53 3.43 -2.31 -0.20
CA ILE A 53 2.31 -3.16 -0.68
C ILE A 53 2.41 -4.58 -0.12
N CYS A 54 3.62 -5.14 0.02
CA CYS A 54 3.80 -6.44 0.67
C CYS A 54 3.36 -6.41 2.15
N HIS A 55 3.64 -5.30 2.85
CA HIS A 55 3.21 -5.11 4.24
C HIS A 55 1.69 -4.98 4.35
N LEU A 56 1.06 -4.20 3.46
CA LEU A 56 -0.39 -4.03 3.40
C LEU A 56 -1.11 -5.32 2.99
N ALA A 57 -0.50 -6.15 2.14
CA ALA A 57 -1.01 -7.47 1.75
C ALA A 57 -0.80 -8.56 2.83
N SER A 58 -0.27 -8.21 4.01
CA SER A 58 -0.15 -9.14 5.12
C SER A 58 -1.52 -9.58 5.64
N ALA A 59 -1.66 -10.85 6.01
CA ALA A 59 -2.90 -11.45 6.51
C ALA A 59 -3.54 -10.63 7.64
N CYS A 60 -2.74 -10.00 8.51
CA CYS A 60 -3.24 -9.17 9.60
C CYS A 60 -4.12 -7.97 9.15
N PHE A 61 -3.92 -7.46 7.92
CA PHE A 61 -4.72 -6.39 7.34
C PHE A 61 -5.84 -6.95 6.46
N LEU A 62 -5.57 -8.02 5.71
CA LEU A 62 -6.56 -8.67 4.85
C LEU A 62 -7.66 -9.42 5.62
N GLU A 63 -7.36 -9.95 6.80
CA GLU A 63 -8.32 -10.67 7.66
C GLU A 63 -9.07 -9.73 8.62
N ASN A 64 -8.86 -8.41 8.52
CA ASN A 64 -9.55 -7.45 9.39
C ASN A 64 -11.05 -7.41 9.05
N GLU A 65 -11.92 -7.71 10.01
CA GLU A 65 -13.38 -7.73 9.84
C GLU A 65 -13.99 -6.33 9.62
N ASN A 66 -13.21 -5.27 9.86
CA ASN A 66 -13.68 -3.91 9.69
C ASN A 66 -13.73 -3.50 8.21
N LYS A 67 -14.94 -3.20 7.73
CA LYS A 67 -15.19 -2.81 6.34
C LYS A 67 -14.45 -1.54 5.91
N ASP A 68 -14.32 -0.55 6.78
CA ASP A 68 -13.63 0.69 6.45
C ASP A 68 -12.14 0.43 6.24
N VAL A 69 -11.53 -0.40 7.09
CA VAL A 69 -10.13 -0.84 6.91
C VAL A 69 -9.95 -1.52 5.56
N GLN A 70 -10.82 -2.47 5.20
CA GLN A 70 -10.76 -3.17 3.91
C GLN A 70 -10.89 -2.22 2.72
N ILE A 71 -11.83 -1.27 2.78
CA ILE A 71 -12.03 -0.26 1.72
C ILE A 71 -10.77 0.58 1.55
N TRP A 72 -10.25 1.16 2.63
CA TRP A 72 -9.06 2.01 2.54
C TRP A 72 -7.80 1.23 2.17
N LEU A 73 -7.69 -0.03 2.60
CA LEU A 73 -6.61 -0.93 2.21
C LEU A 73 -6.64 -1.18 0.69
N ALA A 74 -7.81 -1.50 0.14
CA ALA A 74 -8.00 -1.69 -1.29
C ALA A 74 -7.65 -0.42 -2.08
N CYS A 75 -8.07 0.76 -1.60
CA CYS A 75 -7.69 2.04 -2.21
C CYS A 75 -6.17 2.23 -2.22
N CYS A 76 -5.49 2.02 -1.08
CA CYS A 76 -4.04 2.14 -1.00
C CYS A 76 -3.33 1.18 -1.97
N MET A 77 -3.77 -0.07 -2.06
CA MET A 77 -3.19 -1.05 -2.98
C MET A 77 -3.38 -0.66 -4.45
N ALA A 78 -4.58 -0.18 -4.81
CA ALA A 78 -4.87 0.32 -6.15
C ALA A 78 -3.99 1.54 -6.51
N ASP A 79 -3.82 2.48 -5.58
CA ASP A 79 -2.96 3.64 -5.77
C ASP A 79 -1.49 3.24 -5.93
N ILE A 80 -1.01 2.24 -5.17
CA ILE A 80 0.34 1.70 -5.35
C ILE A 80 0.47 1.04 -6.73
N PHE A 81 -0.47 0.20 -7.15
CA PHE A 81 -0.42 -0.40 -8.49
C PHE A 81 -0.38 0.65 -9.60
N ARG A 82 -1.09 1.78 -9.43
CA ARG A 82 -1.02 2.93 -10.34
C ARG A 82 0.39 3.53 -10.37
N ILE A 83 1.02 3.73 -9.22
CA ILE A 83 2.39 4.26 -9.12
C ILE A 83 3.39 3.35 -9.83
N PHE A 84 3.22 2.04 -9.74
CA PHE A 84 4.09 1.08 -10.42
C PHE A 84 3.83 0.96 -11.93
N ALA A 85 2.66 1.35 -12.43
CA ALA A 85 2.38 1.29 -13.86
C ALA A 85 3.41 2.13 -14.67
N PRO A 86 3.83 1.66 -15.86
CA PRO A 86 3.33 0.50 -16.61
C PRO A 86 3.88 -0.86 -16.16
N ASN A 87 4.88 -0.89 -15.25
CA ASN A 87 5.54 -2.10 -14.78
C ASN A 87 4.99 -2.51 -13.40
N VAL A 88 3.86 -3.22 -13.38
CA VAL A 88 3.25 -3.74 -12.14
C VAL A 88 4.29 -4.58 -11.37
N PRO A 89 4.47 -4.37 -10.04
CA PRO A 89 5.54 -5.01 -9.27
C PRO A 89 5.26 -6.48 -8.99
N LEU A 90 4.03 -6.92 -9.25
CA LEU A 90 3.64 -8.30 -9.23
C LEU A 90 4.26 -8.96 -10.47
N GLY A 91 5.51 -9.40 -10.29
CA GLY A 91 6.11 -10.36 -11.20
C GLY A 91 5.19 -11.56 -11.35
N ASP A 92 4.86 -11.84 -12.61
CA ASP A 92 3.98 -12.90 -13.11
C ASP A 92 2.45 -12.66 -12.89
N PRO A 93 1.68 -12.39 -13.97
CA PRO A 93 0.22 -12.32 -13.91
C PRO A 93 -0.45 -13.62 -13.42
N ALA A 94 0.29 -14.73 -13.30
CA ALA A 94 -0.18 -15.96 -12.69
C ALA A 94 -0.54 -15.85 -11.19
N GLN A 95 -0.06 -14.82 -10.48
CA GLN A 95 -0.44 -14.58 -9.08
C GLN A 95 -1.76 -13.82 -8.91
N LEU A 96 -2.34 -13.30 -10.00
CA LEU A 96 -3.65 -12.63 -10.05
C LEU A 96 -4.79 -13.61 -10.46
N LYS A 97 -4.71 -14.88 -10.05
CA LYS A 97 -5.78 -15.84 -10.38
C LYS A 97 -7.04 -15.55 -9.57
N VAL A 98 -8.07 -15.10 -10.30
CA VAL A 98 -9.49 -15.00 -9.96
C VAL A 98 -10.08 -16.39 -9.69
#